data_AF-A0A0P9JR12-F1
#
_entry.id   AF-A0A0P9JR12-F1
#
_cell.length_a   1.000
_cell.length_b   1.000
_cell.length_c   1.000
_cell.angle_alpha   90.00
_cell.angle_beta   90.00
_cell.angle_gamma   90.00
#
_symmetry.space_group_name_H-M   'P 1'
#
loop_
_entity.id
_entity.type
_entity.pdbx_description
1 polymer ?
#
loop_
_entity_poly.entity_id
_entity_poly.type
_entity_poly.pdbx_seq_one_letter_code
_entity_poly.pdbx_strand_id
1 'polypeptide(L)'
;MLISDLPVLVGAKFDLCLKLPGNTVGQTLEVSAKCLWCHEDETPGSYDSGFELSQVSAEYLDFIRLLQRYFCFYPSYEASA
;
A
#
# COMPACT_ATOMS: atom_id res chain seq x y z
N MET A 1 1.32 2.18 4.09
CA MET A 1 1.21 3.52 4.69
C MET A 1 0.11 4.25 3.96
N LEU A 2 -0.80 4.88 4.67
CA LEU A 2 -1.83 5.76 4.12
C LEU A 2 -1.44 7.20 4.47
N ILE A 3 -1.52 8.09 3.48
CA ILE A 3 -1.32 9.54 3.66
C ILE A 3 -2.70 10.19 3.64
N SER A 4 -3.02 11.01 4.64
CA SER A 4 -4.32 11.68 4.74
C SER A 4 -4.24 13.07 5.38
N ASP A 5 -5.17 13.95 5.02
CA ASP A 5 -5.25 15.31 5.60
C ASP A 5 -5.79 15.33 7.04
N LEU A 6 -6.30 14.19 7.51
CA LEU A 6 -6.87 14.02 8.84
C LEU A 6 -6.18 12.85 9.55
N PRO A 7 -6.02 12.94 10.89
CA PRO A 7 -5.46 11.85 11.66
C PRO A 7 -6.41 10.64 11.67
N VAL A 8 -5.84 9.45 11.51
CA VAL A 8 -6.56 8.17 11.61
C VAL A 8 -6.52 7.67 13.06
N LEU A 9 -7.64 7.14 13.53
CA LEU A 9 -7.76 6.61 14.89
C LEU A 9 -6.89 5.35 15.08
N VAL A 10 -5.83 5.48 15.89
CA VAL A 10 -4.96 4.36 16.28
C VAL A 10 -5.73 3.32 17.10
N GLY A 11 -5.50 2.04 16.80
CA GLY A 11 -6.14 0.90 17.46
C GLY A 11 -7.47 0.49 16.86
N ALA A 12 -8.11 1.34 16.04
CA ALA A 12 -9.35 1.02 15.35
C ALA A 12 -9.11 0.13 14.12
N LYS A 13 -10.16 -0.62 13.75
CA LYS A 13 -10.21 -1.43 12.52
C LYS A 13 -10.97 -0.67 11.45
N PHE A 14 -10.46 -0.75 10.23
CA PHE A 14 -10.98 -0.09 9.05
C PHE A 14 -11.08 -1.09 7.90
N ASP A 15 -12.10 -0.92 7.07
CA ASP A 15 -12.15 -1.53 5.75
C ASP A 15 -11.60 -0.52 4.74
N LEU A 16 -10.57 -0.92 4.02
CA LEU A 16 -9.79 -0.07 3.12
C LEU A 16 -9.86 -0.60 1.70
N CYS A 17 -10.08 0.29 0.74
CA CYS A 17 -10.07 0.00 -0.68
C CYS A 17 -8.74 0.45 -1.30
N LEU A 18 -7.89 -0.50 -1.69
CA LEU A 18 -6.62 -0.24 -2.36
C LEU A 18 -6.83 -0.20 -3.88
N LYS A 19 -6.46 0.90 -4.53
CA LYS A 19 -6.47 1.01 -6.00
C LYS A 19 -5.12 0.56 -6.55
N LEU A 20 -5.13 -0.47 -7.40
CA LEU A 20 -3.90 -1.07 -7.92
C LEU A 20 -3.47 -0.39 -9.23
N PRO A 21 -2.16 -0.18 -9.46
CA PRO A 21 -1.66 0.27 -10.76
C PRO A 21 -1.74 -0.88 -11.79
N GLY A 22 -2.40 -0.66 -12.93
CA GLY A 22 -2.56 -1.67 -13.99
C GLY A 22 -3.23 -1.15 -15.28
N ASN A 23 -3.15 -1.94 -16.35
CA ASN A 23 -3.62 -1.56 -17.70
C ASN A 23 -5.15 -1.41 -17.82
N THR A 24 -5.92 -2.01 -16.92
CA THR A 24 -7.36 -1.79 -16.80
C THR A 24 -7.59 -0.87 -15.60
N VAL A 25 -7.94 0.38 -15.88
CA VAL A 25 -8.42 1.34 -14.88
C VAL A 25 -9.47 0.67 -14.00
N GLY A 26 -9.26 0.64 -12.68
CA GLY A 26 -10.29 0.28 -11.71
C GLY A 26 -10.12 -1.04 -10.93
N GLN A 27 -8.99 -1.75 -11.02
CA GLN A 27 -8.76 -2.86 -10.09
C GLN A 27 -8.64 -2.34 -8.65
N THR A 28 -9.54 -2.78 -7.80
CA THR A 28 -9.62 -2.46 -6.38
C THR A 28 -9.44 -3.72 -5.57
N LEU A 29 -8.80 -3.57 -4.41
CA LEU A 29 -8.60 -4.64 -3.44
C LEU A 29 -9.10 -4.15 -2.08
N GLU A 30 -10.17 -4.76 -1.59
CA GLU A 30 -10.69 -4.50 -0.24
C GLU A 30 -9.88 -5.26 0.80
N VAL A 31 -9.43 -4.58 1.84
CA VAL A 31 -8.70 -5.15 2.96
C VAL A 31 -9.23 -4.63 4.29
N SER A 32 -9.37 -5.51 5.27
CA SER A 32 -9.66 -5.09 6.66
C SER A 32 -8.35 -4.97 7.43
N ALA A 33 -8.09 -3.82 8.04
CA ALA A 33 -6.82 -3.52 8.67
C ALA A 33 -6.97 -2.72 9.97
N LYS A 34 -6.06 -2.95 10.93
CA LYS A 34 -5.99 -2.20 12.18
C LYS A 34 -4.94 -1.10 12.07
N CYS A 35 -5.30 0.14 12.38
CA CYS A 35 -4.32 1.23 12.47
C CYS A 35 -3.41 1.00 13.68
N LEU A 36 -2.09 0.95 13.46
CA LEU A 36 -1.08 0.76 14.51
C LEU A 36 -0.48 2.08 14.99
N TRP A 37 -0.37 3.05 14.10
CA TRP A 37 0.19 4.36 14.38
C TRP A 37 -0.34 5.39 13.38
N CYS A 38 -0.38 6.64 13.80
CA CYS A 38 -0.69 7.82 12.99
C CYS A 38 0.17 8.97 13.51
N HIS A 39 0.94 9.59 12.63
CA HIS A 39 1.82 10.71 12.96
C HIS A 39 1.64 11.81 11.91
N GLU A 40 1.75 13.07 12.32
CA GLU A 40 1.87 14.17 11.36
C GLU A 40 3.22 14.03 10.64
N ASP A 41 3.20 14.17 9.33
CA ASP A 41 4.39 14.17 8.47
C ASP A 41 5.13 15.53 8.58
N GLU A 42 6.32 15.63 8.00
CA GLU A 42 7.08 16.88 7.88
C GLU A 42 6.29 17.99 7.18
N THR A 43 5.34 17.63 6.32
CA THR A 43 4.39 18.57 5.70
C THR A 43 3.22 18.83 6.65
N PRO A 44 3.06 20.04 7.21
CA PRO A 44 1.98 20.33 8.16
C PRO A 44 0.60 20.05 7.56
N GLY A 45 -0.27 19.39 8.33
CA GLY A 45 -1.60 18.98 7.89
C GLY A 45 -1.64 17.69 7.07
N SER A 46 -0.50 17.03 6.82
CA SER A 46 -0.45 15.67 6.25
C SER A 46 -0.14 14.67 7.35
N TYR A 47 -0.85 13.54 7.37
CA TYR A 47 -0.66 12.48 8.36
C TYR A 47 -0.32 11.17 7.67
N ASP A 48 0.73 10.52 8.15
CA ASP A 48 1.08 9.16 7.78
C ASP A 48 0.50 8.18 8.78
N SER A 49 -0.14 7.12 8.27
CA SER A 49 -0.72 6.06 9.08
C SER A 49 -0.26 4.67 8.63
N GLY A 50 0.12 3.85 9.60
CA GLY A 50 0.50 2.45 9.40
C GLY A 50 -0.60 1.49 9.83
N PHE A 51 -0.76 0.41 9.07
CA PHE A 51 -1.81 -0.58 9.29
C PHE A 51 -1.26 -1.99 9.29
N GLU A 52 -1.83 -2.83 10.15
CA GLU A 52 -1.70 -4.28 10.12
C GLU A 52 -2.94 -4.89 9.47
N LEU A 53 -2.74 -5.77 8.50
CA LEU A 53 -3.84 -6.50 7.89
C LEU A 53 -4.45 -7.50 8.89
N SER A 54 -5.76 -7.48 9.03
CA SER A 54 -6.48 -8.44 9.88
C SER A 54 -6.49 -9.85 9.28
N GLN A 55 -6.38 -9.95 7.96
CA GLN A 55 -6.32 -11.19 7.21
C GLN A 55 -5.56 -10.97 5.90
N VAL A 56 -4.92 -12.01 5.40
CA VAL A 56 -4.17 -12.00 4.14
C VAL A 56 -4.93 -12.84 3.12
N SER A 57 -5.49 -12.19 2.10
CA SER A 57 -6.21 -12.87 1.01
C SER A 57 -5.25 -13.32 -0.10
N ALA A 58 -5.72 -14.22 -0.97
CA ALA A 58 -4.95 -14.66 -2.13
C ALA A 58 -4.68 -13.49 -3.09
N GLU A 59 -5.66 -12.61 -3.29
CA GLU A 59 -5.58 -11.42 -4.13
C GLU A 59 -4.53 -10.44 -3.60
N TYR A 60 -4.46 -10.26 -2.28
CA TYR A 60 -3.39 -9.45 -1.67
C TYR A 60 -2.01 -10.06 -1.92
N LEU A 61 -1.86 -11.39 -1.81
CA LEU A 61 -0.59 -12.05 -2.10
C LEU A 61 -0.17 -11.93 -3.56
N ASP A 62 -1.13 -12.03 -4.50
CA ASP A 62 -0.87 -11.78 -5.92
C ASP A 62 -0.44 -10.34 -6.17
N PHE A 63 -1.07 -9.38 -5.48
CA PHE A 63 -0.65 -7.99 -5.53
C PHE A 63 0.78 -7.79 -5.01
N ILE A 64 1.15 -8.40 -3.87
CA ILE A 64 2.52 -8.35 -3.36
C ILE A 64 3.52 -8.93 -4.37
N ARG A 65 3.21 -10.06 -5.02
CA ARG A 65 4.04 -10.63 -6.09
C ARG A 65 4.20 -9.68 -7.27
N LEU A 66 3.12 -8.98 -7.66
CA LEU A 66 3.16 -7.97 -8.71
C LEU A 66 4.09 -6.82 -8.34
N LEU A 67 3.96 -6.27 -7.13
CA LEU A 67 4.83 -5.21 -6.64
C LEU A 67 6.29 -5.64 -6.57
N GLN A 68 6.58 -6.84 -6.05
CA GLN A 68 7.93 -7.40 -6.04
C GLN A 68 8.51 -7.47 -7.44
N ARG A 69 7.75 -7.96 -8.43
CA ARG A 69 8.21 -8.00 -9.82
C ARG A 69 8.44 -6.59 -10.40
N TYR A 70 7.56 -5.64 -10.09
CA TYR A 70 7.65 -4.27 -10.60
C TYR A 70 8.86 -3.50 -10.03
N PHE A 71 9.12 -3.64 -8.73
CA PHE A 71 10.21 -2.93 -8.04
C PHE A 71 11.54 -3.69 -8.02
N CYS A 72 11.60 -4.92 -8.55
CA CYS A 72 12.85 -5.62 -8.80
C CYS A 72 13.42 -5.21 -10.16
N PHE A 73 14.54 -4.49 -10.12
CA PHE A 73 15.31 -4.16 -11.31
C PHE A 73 16.31 -5.27 -11.61
N TYR A 74 16.09 -6.03 -12.67
CA TYR A 74 17.06 -6.99 -13.16
C TYR A 74 18.10 -6.26 -14.01
N PRO A 75 19.40 -6.51 -13.82
CA PRO A 75 20.41 -5.96 -14.72
C PRO A 75 20.12 -6.48 -16.13
N SER A 76 19.67 -5.59 -17.01
CA SER A 76 19.68 -5.86 -18.44
C SER A 76 21.14 -5.99 -18.84
N TYR A 77 21.62 -7.22 -19.04
CA TYR A 77 22.94 -7.47 -19.59
C TYR A 77 22.92 -7.12 -21.09
N GLU A 78 22.77 -5.85 -21.40
CA GLU A 78 23.23 -5.27 -22.65
C GLU A 78 24.34 -4.28 -22.31
N ALA A 79 25.49 -4.83 -21.93
CA ALA A 79 26.74 -4.15 -22.23
C ALA A 79 26.94 -4.31 -23.74
N SER A 80 26.39 -3.38 -24.52
CA SER A 80 26.91 -3.13 -25.86
C SER A 80 28.34 -2.60 -25.72
N ALA A 81 29.31 -3.40 -26.12
CA ALA A 81 30.65 -2.98 -26.51
C ALA A 81 31.22 -3.98 -27.52
#